data_AF-A0A967AL40-F1
#
_entry.id   AF-A0A967AL40-F1
#
_cell.length_a   1.000
_cell.length_b   1.000
_cell.length_c   1.000
_cell.angle_alpha   90.00
_cell.angle_beta   90.00
_cell.angle_gamma   90.00
#
_symmetry.space_group_name_H-M   'P 1'
#
loop_
_entity.id
_entity.type
_entity.pdbx_description
1 polymer ?
#
loop_
_entity_poly.entity_id
_entity_poly.type
_entity_poly.pdbx_seq_one_letter_code
_entity_poly.pdbx_strand_id
1 'polypeptide(L)'
;MDNKRAIAAFDALSQDTRLRVFRLLVEYGQNGAPAGVLSATLDIPHNTLSFHLSHMSHAGLVQSRREGRSIIYTANFEFFTDLIRYMVKDCCRMEFASIREDTKRGCSIIEMPTCCPPKGKENRS
;
A
#
# COMPACT_ATOMS: atom_id res chain seq x y z
N MET A 1 -2.01 -12.93 -0.68
CA MET A 1 -2.43 -12.20 -1.91
C MET A 1 -2.68 -13.15 -3.08
N ASP A 2 -3.66 -12.87 -3.93
CA ASP A 2 -3.91 -13.55 -5.22
C ASP A 2 -4.18 -12.52 -6.34
N ASN A 3 -4.28 -12.98 -7.59
CA ASN A 3 -4.44 -12.09 -8.75
C ASN A 3 -5.73 -11.25 -8.69
N LYS A 4 -6.84 -11.83 -8.22
CA LYS A 4 -8.13 -11.11 -8.13
C LYS A 4 -8.05 -9.97 -7.13
N ARG A 5 -7.47 -10.24 -5.96
CA ARG A 5 -7.27 -9.23 -4.90
C ARG A 5 -6.27 -8.16 -5.33
N ALA A 6 -5.21 -8.53 -6.06
CA ALA A 6 -4.24 -7.58 -6.60
C ALA A 6 -4.89 -6.64 -7.63
N ILE A 7 -5.65 -7.17 -8.59
CA ILE A 7 -6.36 -6.37 -9.60
C ILE A 7 -7.35 -5.41 -8.93
N ALA A 8 -8.12 -5.85 -7.94
CA ALA A 8 -9.05 -4.98 -7.22
C ALA A 8 -8.33 -3.82 -6.49
N ALA A 9 -7.15 -4.08 -5.93
CA ALA A 9 -6.33 -3.06 -5.30
C ALA A 9 -5.78 -2.05 -6.33
N PHE A 10 -5.30 -2.53 -7.47
CA PHE A 10 -4.82 -1.66 -8.55
C PHE A 10 -5.94 -0.82 -9.16
N ASP A 11 -7.11 -1.40 -9.40
CA ASP A 11 -8.30 -0.67 -9.85
C ASP A 11 -8.67 0.45 -8.87
N ALA A 12 -8.69 0.14 -7.57
CA ALA A 12 -8.91 1.14 -6.54
C ALA A 12 -7.82 2.23 -6.52
N LEU A 13 -6.54 1.91 -6.73
CA LEU A 13 -5.47 2.92 -6.74
C LEU A 13 -5.32 3.67 -8.07
N SER A 14 -5.87 3.17 -9.18
CA SER A 14 -5.77 3.76 -10.53
C SER A 14 -6.63 5.01 -10.75
N GLN A 15 -7.13 5.62 -9.67
CA GLN A 15 -7.92 6.84 -9.70
C GLN A 15 -7.26 7.89 -8.80
N ASP A 16 -7.10 9.11 -9.33
CA ASP A 16 -6.31 10.18 -8.72
C ASP A 16 -6.71 10.47 -7.26
N THR A 17 -7.99 10.69 -7.01
CA THR A 17 -8.54 10.98 -5.68
C THR A 17 -8.24 9.87 -4.68
N ARG A 18 -8.46 8.60 -5.06
CA ARG A 18 -8.21 7.44 -4.20
C ARG A 18 -6.73 7.29 -3.90
N LEU A 19 -5.86 7.47 -4.89
CA LEU A 19 -4.41 7.44 -4.66
C LEU A 19 -3.96 8.55 -3.71
N ARG A 20 -4.46 9.78 -3.89
CA ARG A 20 -4.18 10.90 -2.98
C ARG A 20 -4.65 10.62 -1.54
N VAL A 21 -5.87 10.10 -1.38
CA VAL A 21 -6.41 9.72 -0.07
C VAL A 21 -5.59 8.61 0.57
N PHE A 22 -5.25 7.55 -0.17
CA PHE A 22 -4.44 6.46 0.34
C PHE A 22 -3.05 6.92 0.77
N ARG A 23 -2.38 7.77 -0.03
CA ARG A 23 -1.08 8.36 0.33
C ARG A 23 -1.15 9.20 1.60
N LEU A 24 -2.18 10.03 1.74
CA LEU A 24 -2.39 10.80 2.96
C LEU A 24 -2.61 9.88 4.17
N LEU A 25 -3.37 8.80 4.01
CA LEU A 25 -3.54 7.80 5.08
C LEU A 25 -2.25 7.08 5.45
N VAL A 26 -1.33 6.87 4.49
CA VAL A 26 0.02 6.36 4.77
C VAL A 26 0.81 7.35 5.61
N GLU A 27 0.71 8.65 5.35
CA GLU A 27 1.35 9.70 6.16
C GLU A 27 0.81 9.75 7.60
N TYR A 28 -0.51 9.54 7.79
CA TYR A 28 -1.12 9.43 9.12
C TYR A 28 -0.73 8.15 9.87
N GLY A 29 -0.13 7.16 9.20
CA GLY A 29 0.32 5.92 9.82
C GLY A 29 -0.83 5.12 10.47
N GLN A 30 -0.50 4.38 11.54
CA GLN A 30 -1.49 3.58 12.29
C GLN A 30 -2.53 4.43 13.02
N ASN A 31 -2.23 5.70 13.31
CA ASN A 31 -3.18 6.60 13.96
C ASN A 31 -4.37 6.89 13.03
N GLY A 32 -4.11 7.02 11.73
CA GLY A 32 -5.14 7.33 10.74
C GLY A 32 -5.77 8.71 10.94
N ALA A 33 -6.90 8.93 10.29
CA ALA A 33 -7.64 10.19 10.39
C ALA A 33 -9.15 10.00 10.20
N PRO A 34 -10.00 10.85 10.80
CA PRO A 34 -11.41 10.86 10.50
C PRO A 34 -11.68 11.40 9.09
N ALA A 35 -12.79 10.98 8.48
CA ALA A 35 -13.16 11.41 7.12
C ALA A 35 -13.21 12.94 6.96
N GLY A 36 -13.62 13.69 8.00
CA GLY A 36 -13.64 15.15 7.94
C GLY A 36 -12.26 15.80 7.85
N VAL A 37 -11.26 15.24 8.52
CA VAL A 37 -9.88 15.72 8.40
C VAL A 37 -9.37 15.44 6.98
N LEU A 38 -9.55 14.22 6.48
CA LEU A 38 -9.14 13.86 5.11
C LEU A 38 -9.82 14.74 4.04
N SER A 39 -11.12 15.01 4.21
CA SER A 39 -11.93 15.86 3.33
C SER A 39 -11.39 17.28 3.28
N ALA A 40 -11.13 17.87 4.45
CA ALA A 40 -10.57 19.21 4.56
C ALA A 40 -9.14 19.29 4.01
N THR A 41 -8.28 18.30 4.30
CA THR A 41 -6.88 18.31 3.86
C THR A 41 -6.75 18.19 2.35
N LEU A 42 -7.62 17.43 1.69
CA LEU A 42 -7.53 17.17 0.24
C LEU A 42 -8.46 18.03 -0.61
N ASP A 43 -9.28 18.86 0.03
CA ASP A 43 -10.36 19.65 -0.59
C ASP A 43 -11.33 18.78 -1.41
N ILE A 44 -11.82 17.70 -0.77
CA ILE A 44 -12.75 16.74 -1.39
C ILE A 44 -14.09 16.79 -0.64
N PRO A 45 -15.23 16.91 -1.32
CA PRO A 45 -16.54 16.82 -0.67
C PRO A 45 -16.73 15.53 0.14
N HIS A 46 -17.32 15.64 1.33
CA HIS A 46 -17.50 14.52 2.27
C HIS A 46 -18.21 13.29 1.67
N ASN A 47 -19.24 13.50 0.85
CA ASN A 47 -19.98 12.43 0.19
C ASN A 47 -19.10 11.70 -0.84
N THR A 48 -18.35 12.45 -1.65
CA THR A 48 -17.38 11.93 -2.62
C THR A 48 -16.26 11.15 -1.93
N LEU A 49 -15.70 11.70 -0.84
CA LEU A 49 -14.68 11.01 -0.07
C LEU A 49 -15.21 9.70 0.54
N SER A 50 -16.42 9.71 1.09
CA SER A 50 -17.04 8.51 1.66
C SER A 50 -17.20 7.40 0.61
N PHE A 51 -17.58 7.76 -0.62
CA PHE A 51 -17.63 6.82 -1.75
C PHE A 51 -16.24 6.24 -2.06
N HIS A 52 -15.20 7.07 -2.13
CA HIS A 52 -13.83 6.62 -2.36
C HIS A 52 -13.29 5.73 -1.23
N LEU A 53 -13.50 6.10 0.02
CA LEU A 53 -13.12 5.31 1.20
C LEU A 53 -13.82 3.96 1.23
N SER A 54 -15.11 3.93 0.89
CA SER A 54 -15.87 2.68 0.75
C SER A 54 -15.25 1.79 -0.33
N HIS A 55 -14.98 2.32 -1.52
CA HIS A 55 -14.37 1.55 -2.60
C HIS A 55 -13.00 0.97 -2.22
N MET A 56 -12.14 1.77 -1.58
CA MET A 56 -10.83 1.31 -1.12
C MET A 56 -10.93 0.29 0.04
N SER A 57 -11.94 0.42 0.90
CA SER A 57 -12.21 -0.56 1.96
C SER A 57 -12.63 -1.91 1.38
N HIS A 58 -13.51 -1.92 0.36
CA HIS A 58 -13.87 -3.15 -0.37
C HIS A 58 -12.66 -3.80 -1.07
N ALA A 59 -11.73 -2.99 -1.58
CA ALA A 59 -10.47 -3.47 -2.15
C ALA A 59 -9.45 -3.92 -1.10
N GLY A 60 -9.72 -3.73 0.20
CA GLY A 60 -8.85 -4.11 1.30
C GLY A 60 -7.72 -3.13 1.63
N LEU A 61 -7.63 -2.00 0.93
CA LEU A 61 -6.56 -1.01 1.07
C LEU A 61 -6.74 -0.08 2.28
N VAL A 62 -7.98 0.12 2.72
CA VAL A 62 -8.32 1.01 3.84
C VAL A 62 -9.12 0.23 4.87
N GLN A 63 -8.83 0.48 6.13
CA GLN A 63 -9.61 -0.02 7.27
C GLN A 63 -10.28 1.15 7.97
N SER A 64 -11.35 0.86 8.70
CA SER A 64 -12.02 1.83 9.55
C SER A 64 -12.27 1.25 10.94
N ARG A 65 -12.21 2.12 11.94
CA ARG A 65 -12.55 1.78 13.33
C ARG A 65 -13.30 2.93 13.97
N ARG A 66 -14.17 2.60 14.92
CA ARG A 66 -14.93 3.60 15.66
C ARG A 66 -14.16 4.03 16.90
N GLU A 67 -13.92 5.33 17.02
CA GLU A 67 -13.34 5.95 18.21
C GLU A 67 -14.32 7.02 18.73
N GLY A 68 -15.06 6.65 19.78
CA GLY A 68 -16.15 7.46 20.32
C GLY A 68 -17.24 7.74 19.29
N ARG A 69 -17.36 9.01 18.88
CA ARG A 69 -18.35 9.49 17.90
C ARG A 69 -17.81 9.54 16.46
N SER A 70 -16.51 9.34 16.28
CA SER A 70 -15.85 9.43 14.98
C SER A 70 -15.51 8.06 14.43
N ILE A 71 -15.47 7.96 13.10
CA ILE A 71 -14.88 6.82 12.39
C ILE A 71 -13.50 7.27 11.91
N ILE A 72 -12.47 6.54 12.34
CA ILE A 72 -11.09 6.77 11.94
C ILE A 72 -10.74 5.79 10.83
N TYR A 73 -10.18 6.31 9.74
CA TYR A 73 -9.72 5.52 8.60
C TYR A 73 -8.19 5.41 8.65
N THR A 74 -7.68 4.24 8.31
CA THR A 74 -6.24 3.94 8.21
C THR A 74 -5.93 3.22 6.91
N ALA A 75 -4.71 3.39 6.41
CA ALA A 75 -4.19 2.47 5.39
C ALA A 75 -4.05 1.07 6.00
N ASN A 76 -4.43 0.05 5.24
CA ASN A 76 -4.20 -1.34 5.62
C ASN A 76 -2.78 -1.74 5.24
N PHE A 77 -1.82 -1.46 6.13
CA PHE A 77 -0.39 -1.70 5.87
C PHE A 77 -0.07 -3.17 5.65
N GLU A 78 -0.77 -4.09 6.31
CA GLU A 78 -0.61 -5.53 6.11
C GLU A 78 -0.97 -5.90 4.66
N PHE A 79 -2.17 -5.52 4.22
CA PHE A 79 -2.63 -5.78 2.85
C PHE A 79 -1.74 -5.12 1.80
N PHE A 80 -1.31 -3.88 2.05
CA PHE A 80 -0.43 -3.15 1.13
C PHE A 80 0.96 -3.80 1.03
N THR A 81 1.52 -4.25 2.16
CA THR A 81 2.79 -4.99 2.18
C THR A 81 2.66 -6.31 1.42
N ASP A 82 1.54 -7.01 1.59
CA ASP A 82 1.23 -8.23 0.84
C ASP A 82 1.08 -8.00 -0.66
N LEU A 83 0.52 -6.85 -1.07
CA LEU A 83 0.42 -6.45 -2.47
C LEU A 83 1.80 -6.19 -3.08
N ILE A 84 2.66 -5.45 -2.38
CA ILE A 84 4.04 -5.22 -2.83
C ILE A 84 4.78 -6.55 -2.91
N ARG A 85 4.68 -7.38 -1.86
CA ARG A 85 5.29 -8.71 -1.82
C ARG A 85 4.83 -9.57 -3.00
N TYR A 86 3.55 -9.53 -3.35
CA TYR A 86 3.01 -10.25 -4.51
C TYR A 86 3.65 -9.80 -5.83
N MET A 87 3.90 -8.50 -6.00
CA MET A 87 4.54 -7.95 -7.21
C MET A 87 6.00 -8.32 -7.37
N VAL A 88 6.71 -8.52 -6.26
CA VAL A 88 8.16 -8.80 -6.26
C VAL A 88 8.49 -10.26 -5.96
N LYS A 89 7.46 -11.11 -5.80
CA LYS A 89 7.63 -12.55 -5.53
C LYS A 89 7.98 -13.28 -6.82
N ASP A 90 9.22 -13.73 -6.94
CA ASP A 90 9.64 -14.65 -8.00
C ASP A 90 10.01 -16.02 -7.45
N CYS A 91 9.50 -17.07 -8.11
CA CYS A 91 9.75 -18.47 -7.73
C CYS A 91 11.16 -18.93 -8.13
N CYS A 92 11.91 -18.22 -9.00
CA CYS A 92 13.08 -18.85 -9.64
C CYS A 92 14.25 -18.02 -10.22
N ARG A 93 14.41 -16.68 -10.13
CA ARG A 93 15.73 -16.13 -10.59
C ARG A 93 16.24 -14.75 -10.23
N MET A 94 15.44 -13.77 -9.80
CA MET A 94 16.01 -12.45 -9.47
C MET A 94 15.20 -11.83 -8.34
N GLU A 95 15.77 -11.76 -7.13
CA GLU A 95 15.24 -10.89 -6.09
C GLU A 95 15.45 -9.43 -6.53
N PHE A 96 14.49 -8.87 -7.27
CA PHE A 96 14.46 -7.44 -7.60
C PHE A 96 14.15 -6.58 -6.36
N ALA A 97 13.45 -7.17 -5.38
CA ALA A 97 13.20 -6.57 -4.08
C ALA A 97 13.14 -7.64 -2.98
N SER A 98 13.60 -7.31 -1.78
CA SER A 98 13.37 -8.10 -0.57
C SER A 98 12.61 -7.26 0.46
N ILE A 99 11.64 -7.88 1.15
CA ILE A 99 10.92 -7.24 2.26
C ILE A 99 11.27 -7.98 3.53
N ARG A 100 11.91 -7.30 4.48
CA ARG A 100 12.30 -7.85 5.78
C ARG A 100 11.68 -7.04 6.92
N GLU A 101 11.41 -7.70 8.04
CA GLU A 101 10.92 -7.04 9.25
C GLU A 101 12.10 -6.62 10.14
N ASP A 102 12.17 -5.33 10.47
CA ASP A 102 13.06 -4.81 11.51
C ASP A 102 12.32 -4.83 12.84
N THR A 103 12.49 -5.92 13.59
CA THR A 103 11.86 -6.11 14.91
C THR A 103 12.35 -5.11 15.96
N LYS A 104 13.51 -4.47 15.77
CA LYS A 104 14.00 -3.45 16.71
C LYS A 104 13.27 -2.12 16.53
N ARG A 105 12.92 -1.78 15.28
CA ARG A 105 12.21 -0.54 14.94
C ARG A 105 10.71 -0.73 14.76
N GLY A 106 10.22 -1.96 14.70
CA GLY A 106 8.81 -2.28 14.47
C GLY A 106 8.33 -1.88 13.08
N CYS A 107 9.22 -1.91 12.06
CA CYS A 107 8.90 -1.49 10.70
C CYS A 107 9.31 -2.54 9.65
N SER A 108 8.70 -2.47 8.47
CA SER A 108 9.12 -3.25 7.30
C SER A 108 10.12 -2.45 6.48
N ILE A 109 11.22 -3.10 6.08
CA ILE A 109 12.23 -2.54 5.17
C ILE A 109 12.04 -3.18 3.81
N ILE A 110 11.88 -2.35 2.78
CA ILE A 110 11.89 -2.77 1.37
C ILE A 110 13.28 -2.46 0.82
N GLU A 111 14.05 -3.51 0.55
CA GLU A 111 15.36 -3.41 -0.08
C GLU A 111 15.21 -3.64 -1.59
N MET A 112 15.63 -2.68 -2.39
CA MET A 112 15.69 -2.80 -3.85
C MET A 112 17.16 -2.96 -4.25
N PRO A 113 17.71 -4.19 -4.34
CA PRO A 113 19.06 -4.36 -4.86
C PRO A 113 19.13 -3.83 -6.29
N THR A 114 20.15 -3.02 -6.59
CA THR A 114 20.51 -2.74 -7.98
C THR A 114 20.82 -4.07 -8.65
N CYS A 115 20.08 -4.42 -9.71
CA CYS A 115 20.29 -5.64 -10.48
C CYS A 115 21.80 -5.93 -10.65
N CYS A 116 22.26 -7.11 -10.24
CA CYS A 116 23.61 -7.54 -10.58
C CYS A 116 23.77 -7.45 -12.10
N PRO A 117 24.89 -6.89 -12.61
CA PRO A 117 25.18 -6.98 -14.03
C PRO A 117 25.15 -8.47 -14.42
N PRO A 118 24.54 -8.83 -15.57
CA PRO A 118 24.50 -10.21 -16.02
C PRO A 118 25.93 -10.74 -16.04
N LYS A 119 26.17 -11.92 -15.44
CA LYS A 119 27.50 -12.55 -15.43
C LYS A 119 28.03 -12.55 -16.86
N GLY A 120 29.04 -11.73 -17.13
CA GLY A 120 29.73 -11.72 -18.40
C GLY A 120 30.18 -13.13 -18.71
N LYS A 121 29.95 -13.59 -19.95
CA LYS A 121 30.48 -14.87 -20.42
C LYS A 121 31.99 -14.82 -20.25
N GLU A 122 32.48 -15.47 -19.21
CA GLU A 122 33.90 -15.67 -18.96
C GLU A 122 34.39 -16.58 -20.09
N ASN A 123 35.02 -15.96 -21.10
CA ASN A 123 35.74 -16.67 -22.15
C ASN A 123 36.82 -17.51 -21.48
N ARG A 124 36.55 -18.80 -21.29
CA ARG A 124 37.60 -19.80 -21.10
C ARG A 124 38.16 -20.13 -22.48
N SER A 125 39.26 -19.47 -22.83
CA SER A 125 40.27 -20.01 -23.74
C SER A 125 41.17 -21.00 -23.02
#